data_AF-M8BDM3-F1
#
_entry.id   AF-M8BDM3-F1
#
_cell.length_a   1.000
_cell.length_b   1.000
_cell.length_c   1.000
_cell.angle_alpha   90.00
_cell.angle_beta   90.00
_cell.angle_gamma   90.00
#
_symmetry.space_group_name_H-M   'P 1'
#
loop_
_entity.id
_entity.type
_entity.pdbx_description
1 polymer ?
#
loop_
_entity_poly.entity_id
_entity_poly.type
_entity_poly.pdbx_seq_one_letter_code
_entity_poly.pdbx_strand_id
1 'polypeptide(L)'
;MKSACDDDKLKTAAMPGTDRRLMEQNTRVVDAKVRGAAHRHGFNVQRGFLEPRRAIGDETDRAEEELHAGSCTLSIRGCQNRAHFIHHAAVHDRSEYTLKGRPEINSLFSFRANEDFLQNDIRVKPDLDALGVLGDAGWYCIRAILWAVDYELPKNVIALPEPVKNQAGVLIACGATLYWADGKMATFHCSFLANLTMDLTVIGTDGTLHVTDFIIPYEEKSGPFSVASRSNFAELHTGWVPQPSKHVVTTDLPQEALMVKEFCRLVQGIRDAGAKPEGKWPAITRKTQVVMDAVKTSIDKGFESVDVVS
;
A
#
# COMPACT_ATOMS: atom_id res chain seq x y z
N MET A 1 6.95 -64.56 30.30
CA MET A 1 5.90 -63.56 30.59
C MET A 1 5.84 -62.65 29.37
N LYS A 2 4.98 -62.80 28.35
CA LYS A 2 3.51 -62.97 28.28
C LYS A 2 2.75 -62.01 29.19
N SER A 3 2.25 -60.92 28.60
CA SER A 3 0.85 -60.50 28.72
C SER A 3 0.55 -59.48 27.62
N ALA A 4 -0.04 -59.95 26.52
CA ALA A 4 -0.95 -59.17 25.69
C ALA A 4 -2.34 -59.27 26.31
N CYS A 5 -3.15 -58.22 26.20
CA CYS A 5 -4.59 -58.35 26.20
C CYS A 5 -5.12 -57.40 25.12
N ASP A 6 -5.59 -58.02 24.04
CA ASP A 6 -6.39 -57.46 22.96
C ASP A 6 -7.87 -57.36 23.36
N ASP A 7 -8.61 -56.71 22.45
CA ASP A 7 -10.04 -56.79 22.12
C ASP A 7 -10.86 -55.54 22.47
N ASP A 8 -11.81 -55.07 21.66
CA ASP A 8 -12.10 -55.07 20.22
C ASP A 8 -13.34 -54.14 20.07
N LYS A 9 -13.51 -53.48 18.93
CA LYS A 9 -14.76 -52.88 18.38
C LYS A 9 -15.64 -51.94 19.24
N LEU A 10 -15.77 -50.68 18.79
CA LEU A 10 -17.07 -50.19 18.28
C LEU A 10 -16.94 -48.91 17.40
N LYS A 11 -17.19 -49.11 16.09
CA LYS A 11 -18.03 -48.31 15.18
C LYS A 11 -17.79 -46.79 15.03
N THR A 12 -17.24 -46.47 13.84
CA THR A 12 -17.80 -45.51 12.86
C THR A 12 -18.93 -44.58 13.30
N ALA A 13 -18.63 -43.29 13.33
CA ALA A 13 -19.55 -42.21 12.96
C ALA A 13 -18.81 -41.21 12.07
N ALA A 14 -19.04 -41.32 10.77
CA ALA A 14 -18.66 -40.32 9.78
C ALA A 14 -19.77 -39.28 9.65
N MET A 15 -19.43 -37.99 9.60
CA MET A 15 -20.24 -36.85 9.17
C MET A 15 -19.28 -35.71 8.75
N PRO A 16 -19.62 -34.84 7.79
CA PRO A 16 -19.43 -35.08 6.37
C PRO A 16 -18.38 -34.15 5.75
N GLY A 17 -17.86 -34.57 4.59
CA GLY A 17 -16.96 -33.77 3.77
C GLY A 17 -17.53 -32.40 3.44
N THR A 18 -16.74 -31.38 3.71
CA THR A 18 -16.81 -30.06 3.08
C THR A 18 -15.37 -29.59 2.81
N ASP A 19 -15.24 -28.70 1.86
CA ASP A 19 -14.41 -28.87 0.68
C ASP A 19 -12.89 -28.72 0.75
N ARG A 20 -12.17 -29.80 0.42
CA ARG A 20 -10.85 -29.66 -0.23
C ARG A 20 -10.96 -29.32 -1.73
N ARG A 21 -12.00 -29.82 -2.41
CA ARG A 21 -12.18 -29.62 -3.86
C ARG A 21 -12.57 -28.19 -4.23
N LEU A 22 -13.32 -27.50 -3.39
CA LEU A 22 -13.81 -26.13 -3.61
C LEU A 22 -12.76 -25.08 -3.22
N MET A 23 -11.87 -25.38 -2.26
CA MET A 23 -10.63 -24.62 -2.08
C MET A 23 -9.70 -24.78 -3.29
N GLU A 24 -9.45 -26.01 -3.78
CA GLU A 24 -8.62 -26.25 -4.96
C GLU A 24 -9.24 -25.67 -6.26
N GLN A 25 -10.57 -25.71 -6.39
CA GLN A 25 -11.28 -25.08 -7.51
C GLN A 25 -11.24 -23.55 -7.42
N ASN A 26 -11.39 -22.95 -6.24
CA ASN A 26 -11.26 -21.50 -6.08
C ASN A 26 -9.84 -21.02 -6.38
N THR A 27 -8.81 -21.74 -5.95
CA THR A 27 -7.41 -21.39 -6.27
C THR A 27 -7.14 -21.50 -7.79
N ARG A 28 -7.63 -22.55 -8.45
CA ARG A 28 -7.47 -22.72 -9.92
C ARG A 28 -8.28 -21.72 -10.75
N VAL A 29 -9.46 -21.33 -10.28
CA VAL A 29 -10.29 -20.30 -10.94
C VAL A 29 -9.64 -18.93 -10.81
N VAL A 30 -9.02 -18.60 -9.67
CA VAL A 30 -8.26 -17.36 -9.49
C VAL A 30 -7.02 -17.35 -10.38
N ASP A 31 -6.25 -18.44 -10.42
CA ASP A 31 -5.05 -18.58 -11.26
C ASP A 31 -5.36 -18.42 -12.77
N ALA A 32 -6.46 -19.02 -13.24
CA ALA A 32 -6.87 -18.94 -14.65
C ALA A 32 -7.39 -17.55 -15.03
N LYS A 33 -8.04 -16.83 -14.10
CA LYS A 33 -8.58 -15.47 -14.34
C LYS A 33 -7.47 -14.41 -14.31
N VAL A 34 -6.46 -14.60 -13.47
CA VAL A 34 -5.28 -13.72 -13.38
C VAL A 34 -4.39 -13.87 -14.63
N ARG A 35 -4.12 -15.10 -15.07
CA ARG A 35 -3.30 -15.36 -16.29
C ARG A 35 -3.98 -14.92 -17.58
N GLY A 36 -5.32 -14.98 -17.65
CA GLY A 36 -6.09 -14.52 -18.81
C GLY A 36 -6.17 -12.99 -18.96
N ALA A 37 -6.11 -12.24 -17.85
CA ALA A 37 -6.18 -10.79 -17.83
C ALA A 37 -4.86 -10.11 -18.22
N ALA A 38 -3.71 -10.72 -17.89
CA ALA A 38 -2.39 -10.16 -18.16
C ALA A 38 -2.01 -10.08 -19.66
N HIS A 39 -2.64 -10.88 -20.51
CA HIS A 39 -2.18 -11.05 -21.91
C HIS A 39 -3.01 -10.31 -22.97
N ARG A 40 -4.13 -9.65 -22.62
CA ARG A 40 -5.05 -9.07 -23.63
C ARG A 40 -5.60 -7.67 -23.36
N HIS A 41 -5.41 -7.09 -22.19
CA HIS A 41 -5.84 -5.72 -21.91
C HIS A 41 -4.77 -5.02 -21.06
N GLY A 42 -4.43 -3.78 -21.40
CA GLY A 42 -3.68 -2.90 -20.51
C GLY A 42 -4.31 -2.95 -19.11
N PHE A 43 -3.48 -3.21 -18.11
CA PHE A 43 -3.88 -3.53 -16.74
C PHE A 43 -4.97 -2.58 -16.21
N ASN A 44 -6.20 -3.08 -16.15
CA ASN A 44 -7.37 -2.34 -15.68
C ASN A 44 -7.89 -3.00 -14.40
N VAL A 45 -7.56 -2.43 -13.25
CA VAL A 45 -7.87 -2.97 -11.90
C VAL A 45 -9.17 -2.39 -11.33
N GLN A 46 -10.16 -2.05 -12.17
CA GLN A 46 -11.44 -1.48 -11.70
C GLN A 46 -12.71 -1.86 -12.48
N ARG A 47 -12.72 -2.85 -13.39
CA ARG A 47 -14.00 -3.31 -13.96
C ARG A 47 -14.72 -4.29 -13.03
N GLY A 48 -15.58 -3.75 -12.17
CA GLY A 48 -16.60 -4.51 -11.46
C GLY A 48 -17.70 -3.62 -10.90
N PHE A 49 -18.88 -3.70 -11.52
CA PHE A 49 -20.21 -3.31 -11.02
C PHE A 49 -20.64 -1.83 -11.12
N LEU A 50 -21.43 -1.55 -12.17
CA LEU A 50 -22.42 -0.48 -12.19
C LEU A 50 -23.71 -1.03 -12.83
N GLU A 51 -24.78 -1.15 -12.04
CA GLU A 51 -26.16 -1.10 -12.53
C GLU A 51 -26.94 -0.03 -11.73
N PRO A 52 -27.87 0.71 -12.35
CA PRO A 52 -28.49 1.89 -11.75
C PRO A 52 -29.65 1.53 -10.81
N ARG A 53 -29.68 2.11 -9.59
CA ARG A 53 -30.84 2.03 -8.69
C ARG A 53 -31.87 3.12 -9.01
N ARG A 54 -33.15 2.71 -9.07
CA ARG A 54 -34.35 3.57 -9.09
C ARG A 54 -34.65 4.11 -7.69
N ALA A 55 -35.21 5.32 -7.64
CA ALA A 55 -35.66 6.02 -6.44
C ALA A 55 -37.02 5.51 -5.93
N ILE A 56 -37.14 5.33 -4.61
CA ILE A 56 -38.38 5.35 -3.80
C ILE A 56 -37.98 5.90 -2.42
N GLY A 57 -38.77 6.82 -1.87
CA GLY A 57 -38.33 7.77 -0.84
C GLY A 57 -38.86 7.60 0.60
N ASP A 58 -38.26 8.47 1.41
CA ASP A 58 -38.69 9.22 2.60
C ASP A 58 -39.10 8.51 3.92
N GLU A 59 -38.55 9.07 5.01
CA GLU A 59 -38.75 8.82 6.46
C GLU A 59 -37.95 7.73 7.21
N THR A 60 -36.92 7.12 6.60
CA THR A 60 -35.80 6.48 7.35
C THR A 60 -34.49 7.29 7.31
N ASP A 61 -34.52 8.45 6.65
CA ASP A 61 -33.35 9.18 6.16
C ASP A 61 -32.56 9.97 7.21
N ARG A 62 -32.93 10.02 8.49
CA ARG A 62 -32.10 10.74 9.50
C ARG A 62 -31.22 9.86 10.38
N ALA A 63 -31.55 8.57 10.52
CA ALA A 63 -30.74 7.62 11.27
C ALA A 63 -29.80 6.80 10.35
N GLU A 64 -30.15 6.64 9.06
CA GLU A 64 -29.27 6.04 8.07
C GLU A 64 -28.23 7.02 7.51
N GLU A 65 -28.49 8.34 7.53
CA GLU A 65 -27.59 9.36 7.00
C GLU A 65 -26.36 9.60 7.91
N GLU A 66 -26.49 9.46 9.23
CA GLU A 66 -25.34 9.49 10.16
C GLU A 66 -24.50 8.19 10.12
N LEU A 67 -25.07 7.05 9.71
CA LEU A 67 -24.31 5.81 9.48
C LEU A 67 -23.73 5.71 8.06
N HIS A 68 -24.35 6.30 7.04
CA HIS A 68 -23.89 6.22 5.65
C HIS A 68 -22.88 7.31 5.26
N ALA A 69 -22.98 8.52 5.83
CA ALA A 69 -22.09 9.63 5.46
C ALA A 69 -20.64 9.47 6.00
N GLY A 70 -20.45 8.74 7.09
CA GLY A 70 -19.13 8.49 7.69
C GLY A 70 -18.50 7.12 7.35
N SER A 71 -19.30 6.17 6.86
CA SER A 71 -18.88 4.76 6.73
C SER A 71 -18.67 4.33 5.28
N CYS A 72 -19.50 4.72 4.30
CA CYS A 72 -19.43 4.12 2.97
C CYS A 72 -18.29 4.63 2.07
N THR A 73 -17.94 5.91 2.14
CA THR A 73 -16.81 6.47 1.36
C THR A 73 -15.45 6.05 1.95
N LEU A 74 -15.41 5.85 3.28
CA LEU A 74 -14.26 5.32 4.01
C LEU A 74 -14.19 3.78 3.93
N SER A 75 -15.30 3.08 3.67
CA SER A 75 -15.34 1.62 3.68
C SER A 75 -14.72 0.99 2.44
N ILE A 76 -14.84 1.59 1.24
CA ILE A 76 -14.20 0.98 0.06
C ILE A 76 -12.71 1.31 0.01
N ARG A 77 -12.30 2.54 0.33
CA ARG A 77 -10.87 2.92 0.45
C ARG A 77 -10.21 2.40 1.74
N GLY A 78 -10.98 2.15 2.79
CA GLY A 78 -10.51 1.61 4.07
C GLY A 78 -10.51 0.08 4.14
N CYS A 79 -11.44 -0.61 3.46
CA CYS A 79 -11.40 -2.07 3.30
C CYS A 79 -10.44 -2.51 2.19
N GLN A 80 -10.24 -1.70 1.15
CA GLN A 80 -9.15 -1.88 0.17
C GLN A 80 -7.95 -1.03 0.57
N ASN A 81 -7.39 -1.27 1.75
CA ASN A 81 -6.11 -0.69 2.14
C ASN A 81 -5.02 -1.34 1.26
N ARG A 82 -4.94 -0.93 -0.02
CA ARG A 82 -3.96 -1.35 -1.02
C ARG A 82 -2.60 -0.77 -0.67
N ALA A 83 -2.08 -1.13 0.48
CA ALA A 83 -0.66 -1.06 0.73
C ALA A 83 -0.20 -2.50 0.83
N HIS A 84 -0.20 -3.17 -0.33
CA HIS A 84 0.36 -4.51 -0.48
C HIS A 84 1.78 -4.56 0.13
N PHE A 85 2.51 -3.44 0.00
CA PHE A 85 3.79 -3.15 0.65
C PHE A 85 3.82 -3.40 2.18
N ILE A 86 2.76 -3.13 2.95
CA ILE A 86 2.80 -3.34 4.42
C ILE A 86 2.90 -4.83 4.78
N HIS A 87 2.48 -5.70 3.86
CA HIS A 87 2.63 -7.16 3.94
C HIS A 87 3.83 -7.66 3.14
N HIS A 88 4.60 -6.76 2.53
CA HIS A 88 5.86 -7.11 1.90
C HIS A 88 6.82 -7.60 2.98
N ALA A 89 7.46 -8.72 2.72
CA ALA A 89 8.16 -9.43 3.78
C ALA A 89 9.40 -8.66 4.29
N ALA A 90 9.95 -7.71 3.51
CA ALA A 90 10.98 -6.76 3.95
C ALA A 90 10.50 -5.70 4.96
N VAL A 91 9.19 -5.49 5.09
CA VAL A 91 8.57 -4.42 5.90
C VAL A 91 8.29 -4.85 7.34
N HIS A 92 8.35 -6.17 7.61
CA HIS A 92 8.14 -6.73 8.94
C HIS A 92 9.37 -6.63 9.86
N ASP A 93 10.56 -6.40 9.32
CA ASP A 93 11.79 -6.23 10.11
C ASP A 93 12.19 -4.76 10.28
N ARG A 94 11.28 -3.97 10.85
CA ARG A 94 11.53 -2.56 11.17
C ARG A 94 12.62 -2.40 12.25
N SER A 95 12.70 -3.37 13.16
CA SER A 95 13.50 -3.28 14.38
C SER A 95 15.00 -3.51 14.14
N GLU A 96 15.38 -4.39 13.22
CA GLU A 96 16.79 -4.68 12.98
C GLU A 96 17.52 -3.50 12.31
N TYR A 97 16.78 -2.70 11.52
CA TYR A 97 17.35 -1.60 10.73
C TYR A 97 16.89 -0.21 11.16
N THR A 98 16.20 -0.08 12.30
CA THR A 98 15.65 1.20 12.78
C THR A 98 16.71 2.30 12.68
N LEU A 99 16.50 3.20 11.72
CA LEU A 99 17.40 4.28 11.37
C LEU A 99 17.33 5.34 12.47
N LYS A 100 18.11 5.12 13.53
CA LYS A 100 18.23 6.06 14.65
C LYS A 100 18.61 7.45 14.12
N GLY A 101 18.02 8.48 14.72
CA GLY A 101 18.33 9.88 14.41
C GLY A 101 17.24 10.58 13.59
N ARG A 102 17.68 11.47 12.70
CA ARG A 102 16.81 12.28 11.83
C ARG A 102 16.90 11.73 10.41
N PRO A 103 16.08 10.73 10.03
CA PRO A 103 16.22 10.12 8.73
C PRO A 103 15.87 11.10 7.60
N GLU A 104 16.61 10.98 6.50
CA GLU A 104 16.22 11.52 5.20
C GLU A 104 15.60 10.40 4.37
N ILE A 105 14.44 10.66 3.77
CA ILE A 105 13.63 9.64 3.11
C ILE A 105 13.30 10.09 1.70
N ASN A 106 13.56 9.25 0.73
CA ASN A 106 13.24 9.51 -0.67
C ASN A 106 12.35 8.38 -1.19
N SER A 107 11.18 8.72 -1.72
CA SER A 107 10.27 7.74 -2.31
C SER A 107 9.81 8.15 -3.69
N LEU A 108 9.82 7.22 -4.65
CA LEU A 108 9.47 7.51 -6.03
C LEU A 108 8.57 6.41 -6.58
N PHE A 109 7.49 6.82 -7.23
CA PHE A 109 6.69 5.92 -8.03
C PHE A 109 6.29 6.55 -9.37
N SER A 110 6.84 6.04 -10.45
CA SER A 110 6.42 6.40 -11.80
C SER A 110 6.14 5.19 -12.66
N PHE A 111 5.36 5.39 -13.72
CA PHE A 111 5.25 4.47 -14.84
C PHE A 111 4.88 5.25 -16.10
N ARG A 112 5.31 4.76 -17.26
CA ARG A 112 5.09 5.46 -18.54
C ARG A 112 3.74 5.04 -19.08
N ALA A 113 2.71 5.84 -18.81
CA ALA A 113 1.40 5.65 -19.39
C ALA A 113 1.45 5.77 -20.92
N ASN A 114 0.63 4.97 -21.59
CA ASN A 114 0.43 5.08 -23.03
C ASN A 114 -0.64 6.15 -23.34
N GLU A 115 -0.82 6.48 -24.62
CA GLU A 115 -1.79 7.49 -25.04
C GLU A 115 -3.22 7.14 -24.63
N ASP A 116 -3.60 5.86 -24.77
CA ASP A 116 -4.94 5.39 -24.38
C ASP A 116 -5.22 5.66 -22.89
N PHE A 117 -4.27 5.36 -22.00
CA PHE A 117 -4.39 5.67 -20.59
C PHE A 117 -4.52 7.18 -20.35
N LEU A 118 -3.66 7.99 -20.98
CA LEU A 118 -3.64 9.44 -20.80
C LEU A 118 -4.90 10.13 -21.34
N GLN A 119 -5.63 9.47 -22.24
CA GLN A 119 -6.89 9.95 -22.80
C GLN A 119 -8.12 9.40 -22.06
N ASN A 120 -8.09 8.14 -21.62
CA ASN A 120 -9.32 7.41 -21.29
C ASN A 120 -9.37 6.88 -19.86
N ASP A 121 -8.24 6.75 -19.16
CA ASP A 121 -8.24 6.19 -17.81
C ASP A 121 -8.94 7.12 -16.82
N ILE A 122 -9.61 6.56 -15.82
CA ILE A 122 -10.34 7.33 -14.80
C ILE A 122 -9.43 8.28 -14.01
N ARG A 123 -8.13 7.95 -13.90
CA ARG A 123 -7.14 8.74 -13.16
C ARG A 123 -6.72 10.01 -13.89
N VAL A 124 -7.14 10.20 -15.14
CA VAL A 124 -6.92 11.46 -15.87
C VAL A 124 -8.21 12.27 -16.01
N LYS A 125 -9.27 11.90 -15.28
CA LYS A 125 -10.60 12.54 -15.33
C LYS A 125 -10.91 13.30 -14.03
N PRO A 126 -11.22 14.60 -14.09
CA PRO A 126 -11.45 15.43 -12.90
C PRO A 126 -12.76 15.10 -12.17
N ASP A 127 -13.68 14.39 -12.80
CA ASP A 127 -14.97 13.95 -12.27
C ASP A 127 -14.95 12.51 -11.71
N LEU A 128 -13.81 11.81 -11.82
CA LEU A 128 -13.59 10.46 -11.29
C LEU A 128 -12.44 10.47 -10.27
N ASP A 129 -11.29 9.88 -10.61
CA ASP A 129 -10.11 9.86 -9.74
C ASP A 129 -9.30 11.16 -9.90
N ALA A 130 -9.94 12.28 -9.51
CA ALA A 130 -9.52 13.65 -9.77
C ALA A 130 -8.13 14.06 -9.22
N LEU A 131 -7.60 13.31 -8.25
CA LEU A 131 -6.25 13.51 -7.72
C LEU A 131 -5.15 13.03 -8.68
N GLY A 132 -5.53 12.27 -9.70
CA GLY A 132 -4.64 11.71 -10.71
C GLY A 132 -3.43 11.00 -10.12
N VAL A 133 -2.25 11.35 -10.61
CA VAL A 133 -1.00 10.69 -10.19
C VAL A 133 -0.71 10.84 -8.70
N LEU A 134 -1.15 11.94 -8.07
CA LEU A 134 -0.96 12.14 -6.64
C LEU A 134 -1.80 11.13 -5.83
N GLY A 135 -3.04 10.91 -6.25
CA GLY A 135 -3.97 9.95 -5.64
C GLY A 135 -3.63 8.49 -5.90
N ASP A 136 -3.11 8.18 -7.08
CA ASP A 136 -2.77 6.83 -7.49
C ASP A 136 -1.36 6.44 -7.05
N ALA A 137 -0.34 7.17 -7.53
CA ALA A 137 1.05 6.84 -7.31
C ALA A 137 1.64 7.52 -6.06
N GLY A 138 1.36 8.82 -5.88
CA GLY A 138 1.82 9.59 -4.72
C GLY A 138 1.35 9.01 -3.38
N TRP A 139 0.17 8.37 -3.35
CA TRP A 139 -0.35 7.68 -2.17
C TRP A 139 0.61 6.63 -1.61
N TYR A 140 1.22 5.80 -2.48
CA TYR A 140 2.19 4.79 -2.05
C TYR A 140 3.47 5.41 -1.51
N CYS A 141 3.96 6.47 -2.16
CA CYS A 141 5.15 7.18 -1.70
C CYS A 141 4.93 7.77 -0.30
N ILE A 142 3.81 8.47 -0.10
CA ILE A 142 3.43 9.04 1.21
C ILE A 142 3.28 7.92 2.24
N ARG A 143 2.65 6.80 1.89
CA ARG A 143 2.49 5.65 2.79
C ARG A 143 3.84 5.07 3.22
N ALA A 144 4.79 4.91 2.30
CA ALA A 144 6.12 4.39 2.58
C ALA A 144 6.92 5.35 3.47
N ILE A 145 6.85 6.65 3.20
CA ILE A 145 7.45 7.69 4.06
C ILE A 145 6.89 7.62 5.48
N LEU A 146 5.56 7.62 5.62
CA LEU A 146 4.92 7.53 6.92
C LEU A 146 5.28 6.24 7.65
N TRP A 147 5.34 5.11 6.95
CA TRP A 147 5.81 3.85 7.54
C TRP A 147 7.22 3.96 8.13
N ALA A 148 8.15 4.61 7.42
CA ALA A 148 9.54 4.76 7.83
C ALA A 148 9.73 5.69 9.05
N VAL A 149 8.74 6.52 9.38
CA VAL A 149 8.72 7.39 10.57
C VAL A 149 7.61 7.04 11.56
N ASP A 150 7.26 5.75 11.66
CA ASP A 150 6.28 5.24 12.63
C ASP A 150 4.89 5.89 12.54
N TYR A 151 4.51 6.27 11.33
CA TYR A 151 3.29 7.00 11.00
C TYR A 151 3.14 8.32 11.76
N GLU A 152 4.25 8.94 12.18
CA GLU A 152 4.27 10.33 12.65
C GLU A 152 3.90 11.25 11.48
N LEU A 153 2.91 12.13 11.67
CA LEU A 153 2.56 13.11 10.64
C LEU A 153 3.67 14.17 10.53
N PRO A 154 4.02 14.62 9.31
CA PRO A 154 4.88 15.79 9.17
C PRO A 154 4.20 17.00 9.79
N LYS A 155 4.99 17.99 10.20
CA LYS A 155 4.50 19.30 10.64
C LYS A 155 3.93 20.09 9.46
N ASN A 156 4.66 20.12 8.34
CA ASN A 156 4.23 20.80 7.13
C ASN A 156 4.76 20.10 5.87
N VAL A 157 4.18 20.48 4.73
CA VAL A 157 4.57 20.01 3.41
C VAL A 157 4.75 21.18 2.45
N ILE A 158 5.60 21.00 1.46
CA ILE A 158 5.82 21.94 0.35
C ILE A 158 5.84 21.13 -0.94
N ALA A 159 4.92 21.41 -1.85
CA ALA A 159 4.92 20.79 -3.17
C ALA A 159 6.12 21.28 -4.00
N LEU A 160 6.68 20.39 -4.82
CA LEU A 160 7.72 20.77 -5.77
C LEU A 160 7.11 21.68 -6.85
N PRO A 161 7.85 22.71 -7.31
CA PRO A 161 7.41 23.57 -8.40
C PRO A 161 7.16 22.78 -9.70
N GLU A 162 6.41 23.40 -10.62
CA GLU A 162 6.20 22.88 -12.00
C GLU A 162 5.55 21.48 -12.08
N PRO A 163 4.44 21.19 -11.37
CA PRO A 163 3.72 19.93 -11.57
C PRO A 163 3.12 19.90 -12.98
N VAL A 164 3.10 18.72 -13.59
CA VAL A 164 2.51 18.54 -14.91
C VAL A 164 1.03 18.21 -14.74
N LYS A 165 0.18 19.00 -15.40
CA LYS A 165 -1.27 18.77 -15.48
C LYS A 165 -1.67 18.44 -16.91
N ASN A 166 -2.68 17.60 -17.09
CA ASN A 166 -3.30 17.42 -18.40
C ASN A 166 -4.20 18.63 -18.77
N GLN A 167 -4.81 18.60 -19.95
CA GLN A 167 -5.70 19.67 -20.42
C GLN A 167 -6.90 19.92 -19.51
N ALA A 168 -7.35 18.90 -18.78
CA ALA A 168 -8.45 18.98 -17.81
C ALA A 168 -8.00 19.45 -16.41
N GLY A 169 -6.73 19.79 -16.23
CA GLY A 169 -6.16 20.26 -14.96
C GLY A 169 -5.81 19.16 -13.95
N VAL A 170 -5.94 17.87 -14.33
CA VAL A 170 -5.59 16.73 -13.48
C VAL A 170 -4.08 16.51 -13.46
N LEU A 171 -3.52 16.26 -12.28
CA LEU A 171 -2.09 16.02 -12.10
C LEU A 171 -1.66 14.70 -12.76
N ILE A 172 -0.63 14.78 -13.60
CA ILE A 172 -0.01 13.61 -14.27
C ILE A 172 1.49 13.47 -13.94
N ALA A 173 2.12 14.49 -13.33
CA ALA A 173 3.38 14.36 -12.59
C ALA A 173 3.46 15.42 -11.49
N CYS A 174 3.93 15.06 -10.30
CA CYS A 174 4.20 16.00 -9.21
C CYS A 174 5.09 15.36 -8.13
N GLY A 175 5.54 16.17 -7.18
CA GLY A 175 6.23 15.71 -5.98
C GLY A 175 6.10 16.72 -4.84
N ALA A 176 6.63 16.38 -3.67
CA ALA A 176 6.66 17.26 -2.52
C ALA A 176 7.78 16.91 -1.54
N THR A 177 8.12 17.87 -0.69
CA THR A 177 8.95 17.71 0.50
C THR A 177 8.09 17.82 1.75
N LEU A 178 8.33 16.94 2.73
CA LEU A 178 7.63 16.85 4.00
C LEU A 178 8.64 17.10 5.13
N TYR A 179 8.25 17.86 6.14
CA TYR A 179 9.12 18.26 7.24
C TYR A 179 8.51 17.92 8.60
N TRP A 180 9.31 17.35 9.51
CA TRP A 180 8.92 17.09 10.90
C TRP A 180 9.55 18.10 11.85
N ALA A 181 8.92 18.30 13.03
CA ALA A 181 9.37 19.27 14.02
C ALA A 181 10.77 18.97 14.59
N ASP A 182 11.16 17.70 14.63
CA ASP A 182 12.44 17.24 15.13
C ASP A 182 13.53 17.13 14.04
N GLY A 183 13.26 17.64 12.84
CA GLY A 183 14.22 17.80 11.75
C GLY A 183 14.30 16.63 10.78
N LYS A 184 13.42 15.63 10.86
CA LYS A 184 13.27 14.64 9.76
C LYS A 184 12.77 15.34 8.50
N MET A 185 13.19 14.83 7.36
CA MET A 185 12.75 15.31 6.05
C MET A 185 12.49 14.14 5.13
N ALA A 186 11.46 14.25 4.30
CA ALA A 186 11.21 13.29 3.25
C ALA A 186 10.87 14.00 1.94
N THR A 187 11.28 13.43 0.81
CA THR A 187 10.79 13.85 -0.50
C THR A 187 10.09 12.71 -1.20
N PHE A 188 9.11 13.04 -2.03
CA PHE A 188 8.62 12.08 -3.02
C PHE A 188 8.37 12.70 -4.38
N HIS A 189 8.39 11.83 -5.39
CA HIS A 189 7.99 12.14 -6.75
C HIS A 189 7.09 11.05 -7.31
N CYS A 190 6.08 11.44 -8.08
CA CYS A 190 5.19 10.52 -8.77
C CYS A 190 4.84 11.00 -10.18
N SER A 191 4.77 10.07 -11.15
CA SER A 191 4.60 10.43 -12.56
C SER A 191 3.97 9.33 -13.43
N PHE A 192 3.03 9.71 -14.28
CA PHE A 192 2.53 8.88 -15.40
C PHE A 192 3.40 8.99 -16.66
N LEU A 193 4.50 9.75 -16.63
CA LEU A 193 5.29 10.11 -17.82
C LEU A 193 6.70 9.50 -17.85
N ALA A 194 7.19 8.97 -16.72
CA ALA A 194 8.53 8.42 -16.57
C ALA A 194 8.50 6.88 -16.49
N ASN A 195 9.63 6.21 -16.73
CA ASN A 195 9.70 4.74 -16.74
C ASN A 195 9.16 4.11 -15.43
N LEU A 196 8.75 2.85 -15.47
CA LEU A 196 8.36 2.12 -14.27
C LEU A 196 9.50 2.13 -13.25
N THR A 197 9.28 2.76 -12.10
CA THR A 197 10.26 2.85 -11.00
C THR A 197 9.47 2.97 -9.70
N MET A 198 9.85 2.18 -8.69
CA MET A 198 9.11 2.03 -7.42
C MET A 198 10.14 1.95 -6.30
N ASP A 199 10.74 3.09 -5.96
CA ASP A 199 11.91 3.16 -5.10
C ASP A 199 11.58 3.77 -3.74
N LEU A 200 12.17 3.19 -2.69
CA LEU A 200 12.21 3.72 -1.35
C LEU A 200 13.66 3.69 -0.87
N THR A 201 14.15 4.86 -0.48
CA THR A 201 15.45 5.02 0.16
C THR A 201 15.24 5.69 1.52
N VAL A 202 15.77 5.09 2.57
CA VAL A 202 15.69 5.64 3.93
C VAL A 202 17.11 5.72 4.48
N ILE A 203 17.58 6.92 4.80
CA ILE A 203 18.96 7.20 5.20
C ILE A 203 18.94 7.69 6.64
N GLY A 204 19.50 6.90 7.55
CA GLY A 204 19.70 7.28 8.96
C GLY A 204 21.14 7.70 9.24
N THR A 205 21.44 7.93 10.52
CA THR A 205 22.80 8.30 10.95
C THR A 205 23.81 7.17 10.72
N ASP A 206 23.41 5.92 10.98
CA ASP A 206 24.30 4.75 10.96
C ASP A 206 23.97 3.74 9.86
N GLY A 207 23.03 4.05 8.96
CA GLY A 207 22.67 3.10 7.93
C GLY A 207 21.75 3.65 6.85
N THR A 208 21.62 2.88 5.78
CA THR A 208 20.78 3.19 4.63
C THR A 208 20.01 1.94 4.23
N LEU A 209 18.71 2.07 4.03
CA LEU A 209 17.83 1.05 3.45
C LEU A 209 17.47 1.46 2.03
N HIS A 210 17.59 0.53 1.09
CA HIS A 210 17.09 0.66 -0.27
C HIS A 210 16.14 -0.49 -0.62
N VAL A 211 14.98 -0.16 -1.18
CA VAL A 211 14.00 -1.09 -1.76
C VAL A 211 13.57 -0.53 -3.11
N THR A 212 13.73 -1.28 -4.20
CA THR A 212 13.55 -0.78 -5.58
C THR A 212 12.31 -1.34 -6.29
N ASP A 213 11.52 -2.12 -5.56
CA ASP A 213 10.27 -2.75 -5.99
C ASP A 213 9.21 -2.71 -4.87
N PHE A 214 9.22 -1.64 -4.07
CA PHE A 214 8.48 -1.60 -2.80
C PHE A 214 6.95 -1.69 -2.97
N ILE A 215 6.39 -1.32 -4.13
CA ILE A 215 4.93 -1.40 -4.35
C ILE A 215 4.54 -2.75 -4.93
N ILE A 216 5.21 -3.16 -6.01
CA ILE A 216 5.03 -4.45 -6.68
C ILE A 216 6.41 -5.08 -6.79
N PRO A 217 6.66 -6.21 -6.09
CA PRO A 217 7.93 -6.92 -6.15
C PRO A 217 8.30 -7.33 -7.56
N TYR A 218 9.61 -7.41 -7.86
CA TYR A 218 10.06 -7.99 -9.13
C TYR A 218 9.58 -9.43 -9.31
N GLU A 219 9.53 -10.19 -8.21
CA GLU A 219 9.03 -11.56 -8.16
C GLU A 219 8.01 -11.70 -7.03
N GLU A 220 6.85 -12.26 -7.32
CA GLU A 220 5.70 -12.33 -6.40
C GLU A 220 6.00 -12.96 -5.02
N LYS A 221 7.00 -13.84 -4.95
CA LYS A 221 7.38 -14.61 -3.76
C LYS A 221 8.68 -14.15 -3.11
N SER A 222 9.29 -13.08 -3.60
CA SER A 222 10.62 -12.65 -3.19
C SER A 222 10.68 -11.13 -3.11
N GLY A 223 11.03 -10.62 -1.93
CA GLY A 223 11.18 -9.21 -1.65
C GLY A 223 12.63 -8.85 -1.35
N PRO A 224 13.44 -8.50 -2.37
CA PRO A 224 14.82 -8.07 -2.16
C PRO A 224 14.89 -6.66 -1.58
N PHE A 225 15.86 -6.42 -0.70
CA PHE A 225 16.23 -5.09 -0.24
C PHE A 225 17.73 -5.02 0.05
N SER A 226 18.29 -3.83 0.11
CA SER A 226 19.70 -3.61 0.41
C SER A 226 19.84 -2.75 1.67
N VAL A 227 20.78 -3.13 2.54
CA VAL A 227 21.10 -2.40 3.75
C VAL A 227 22.59 -2.08 3.78
N ALA A 228 22.92 -0.82 4.01
CA ALA A 228 24.26 -0.41 4.41
C ALA A 228 24.23 -0.03 5.90
N SER A 229 25.25 -0.42 6.66
CA SER A 229 25.36 -0.08 8.08
C SER A 229 26.77 0.37 8.40
N ARG A 230 26.91 1.61 8.89
CA ARG A 230 28.18 2.24 9.28
C ARG A 230 29.26 2.10 8.21
N SER A 231 28.85 2.16 6.94
CA SER A 231 29.75 2.15 5.79
C SER A 231 30.63 3.39 5.81
N ASN A 232 31.91 3.19 5.54
CA ASN A 232 32.91 4.24 5.41
C ASN A 232 33.78 3.96 4.18
N PHE A 233 34.69 4.87 3.86
CA PHE A 233 35.68 4.64 2.83
C PHE A 233 36.73 3.63 3.31
N ALA A 234 37.08 2.70 2.42
CA ALA A 234 38.30 1.93 2.56
C ALA A 234 39.53 2.86 2.47
N GLU A 235 40.70 2.33 2.82
CA GLU A 235 41.96 3.08 2.75
C GLU A 235 42.16 3.67 1.34
N LEU A 236 42.65 4.92 1.30
CA LEU A 236 42.84 5.71 0.07
C LEU A 236 41.56 5.90 -0.77
N HIS A 237 40.37 5.74 -0.15
CA HIS A 237 39.07 5.84 -0.81
C HIS A 237 38.91 4.90 -2.02
N THR A 238 39.57 3.74 -1.98
CA THR A 238 39.55 2.75 -3.07
C THR A 238 38.25 1.92 -3.13
N GLY A 239 37.38 2.06 -2.14
CA GLY A 239 36.11 1.36 -2.05
C GLY A 239 35.35 1.70 -0.78
N TRP A 240 34.27 0.96 -0.51
CA TRP A 240 33.46 1.11 0.71
C TRP A 240 33.67 -0.09 1.64
N VAL A 241 33.70 0.16 2.94
CA VAL A 241 33.82 -0.87 3.98
C VAL A 241 32.95 -0.51 5.21
N PRO A 242 32.04 -1.39 5.66
CA PRO A 242 31.51 -2.52 4.90
C PRO A 242 30.72 -2.05 3.66
N GLN A 243 30.65 -2.91 2.64
CA GLN A 243 29.75 -2.71 1.50
C GLN A 243 28.29 -2.96 1.91
N PRO A 244 27.30 -2.40 1.18
CA PRO A 244 25.90 -2.74 1.39
C PRO A 244 25.64 -4.24 1.20
N SER A 245 24.83 -4.83 2.09
CA SER A 245 24.39 -6.22 2.00
C SER A 245 23.00 -6.30 1.36
N LYS A 246 22.84 -7.23 0.42
CA LYS A 246 21.53 -7.56 -0.16
C LYS A 246 20.86 -8.65 0.69
N HIS A 247 19.62 -8.38 1.08
CA HIS A 247 18.74 -9.28 1.80
C HIS A 247 17.56 -9.64 0.91
N VAL A 248 16.99 -10.82 1.12
CA VAL A 248 15.81 -11.28 0.39
C VAL A 248 14.88 -11.94 1.38
N VAL A 249 13.66 -11.46 1.47
CA VAL A 249 12.62 -12.12 2.26
C VAL A 249 11.69 -12.87 1.33
N THR A 250 11.45 -14.14 1.63
CA THR A 250 10.58 -15.01 0.82
C THR A 250 9.19 -15.08 1.42
N THR A 251 8.18 -15.28 0.57
CA THR A 251 6.79 -15.49 0.99
C THR A 251 6.13 -16.61 0.20
N ASP A 252 5.34 -17.43 0.89
CA ASP A 252 4.59 -18.52 0.26
C ASP A 252 3.39 -18.03 -0.56
N LEU A 253 2.83 -16.88 -0.15
CA LEU A 253 1.65 -16.26 -0.74
C LEU A 253 1.97 -14.86 -1.26
N PRO A 254 1.33 -14.42 -2.36
CA PRO A 254 1.41 -13.04 -2.82
C PRO A 254 0.91 -12.04 -1.77
N GLN A 255 1.46 -10.83 -1.82
CA GLN A 255 1.14 -9.74 -0.88
C GLN A 255 -0.36 -9.40 -0.82
N GLU A 256 -1.10 -9.46 -1.93
CA GLU A 256 -2.56 -9.28 -1.95
C GLU A 256 -3.32 -10.41 -1.26
N ALA A 257 -2.84 -11.66 -1.38
CA ALA A 257 -3.47 -12.79 -0.71
C ALA A 257 -3.26 -12.68 0.81
N LEU A 258 -2.10 -12.20 1.25
CA LEU A 258 -1.84 -11.90 2.66
C LEU A 258 -2.77 -10.78 3.19
N MET A 259 -2.97 -9.71 2.41
CA MET A 259 -3.90 -8.63 2.75
C MET A 259 -5.34 -9.15 2.92
N VAL A 260 -5.85 -9.93 1.96
CA VAL A 260 -7.20 -10.51 2.04
C VAL A 260 -7.31 -11.50 3.19
N LYS A 261 -6.27 -12.32 3.43
CA LYS A 261 -6.21 -13.26 4.55
C LYS A 261 -6.31 -12.54 5.89
N GLU A 262 -5.59 -11.43 6.05
CA GLU A 262 -5.65 -10.63 7.27
C GLU A 262 -7.02 -9.97 7.45
N PHE A 263 -7.60 -9.41 6.38
CA PHE A 263 -8.96 -8.89 6.41
C PHE A 263 -9.98 -9.96 6.84
N CYS A 264 -9.92 -11.16 6.24
CA CYS A 264 -10.79 -12.27 6.62
C CYS A 264 -10.59 -12.66 8.09
N ARG A 265 -9.35 -12.69 8.59
CA ARG A 265 -9.05 -12.98 10.01
C ARG A 265 -9.69 -11.94 10.93
N LEU A 266 -9.61 -10.65 10.59
CA LEU A 266 -10.23 -9.56 11.37
C LEU A 266 -11.76 -9.69 11.41
N VAL A 267 -12.39 -9.94 10.25
CA VAL A 267 -13.85 -10.14 10.16
C VAL A 267 -14.29 -11.36 10.96
N GLN A 268 -13.57 -12.47 10.88
CA GLN A 268 -13.84 -13.67 11.69
C GLN A 268 -13.72 -13.38 13.18
N GLY A 269 -12.69 -12.64 13.61
CA GLY A 269 -12.55 -12.23 15.01
C GLY A 269 -13.74 -11.41 15.53
N ILE A 270 -14.27 -10.50 14.71
CA ILE A 270 -15.47 -9.72 15.06
C ILE A 270 -16.70 -10.62 15.15
N ARG A 271 -16.94 -11.43 14.11
CA ARG A 271 -18.14 -12.28 13.98
C ARG A 271 -18.19 -13.39 15.03
N ASP A 272 -17.08 -14.10 15.22
CA ASP A 272 -17.05 -15.36 15.97
C ASP A 272 -16.57 -15.17 17.41
N ALA A 273 -15.75 -14.14 17.68
CA ALA A 273 -15.18 -13.88 19.01
C ALA A 273 -15.60 -12.52 19.61
N GLY A 274 -16.47 -11.76 18.94
CA GLY A 274 -16.94 -10.46 19.43
C GLY A 274 -15.83 -9.40 19.53
N ALA A 275 -14.73 -9.56 18.78
CA ALA A 275 -13.65 -8.59 18.75
C ALA A 275 -14.15 -7.23 18.23
N LYS A 276 -13.51 -6.14 18.67
CA LYS A 276 -13.77 -4.81 18.11
C LYS A 276 -12.99 -4.62 16.81
N PRO A 277 -13.50 -3.82 15.85
CA PRO A 277 -12.73 -3.41 14.68
C PRO A 277 -11.38 -2.80 15.06
N GLU A 278 -10.32 -3.20 14.36
CA GLU A 278 -8.98 -2.69 14.63
C GLU A 278 -8.83 -1.24 14.13
N GLY A 279 -8.50 -0.31 15.03
CA GLY A 279 -8.36 1.11 14.70
C GLY A 279 -7.11 1.48 13.89
N LYS A 280 -6.13 0.57 13.78
CA LYS A 280 -4.85 0.80 13.09
C LYS A 280 -5.05 1.16 11.61
N TRP A 281 -5.82 0.35 10.89
CA TRP A 281 -6.03 0.48 9.45
C TRP A 281 -6.69 1.80 9.03
N PRO A 282 -7.82 2.23 9.64
CA PRO A 282 -8.38 3.54 9.33
C PRO A 282 -7.46 4.68 9.76
N ALA A 283 -6.72 4.54 10.87
CA ALA A 283 -5.81 5.58 11.33
C ALA A 283 -4.66 5.84 10.35
N ILE A 284 -3.98 4.80 9.85
CA ILE A 284 -2.88 4.97 8.88
C ILE A 284 -3.39 5.49 7.54
N THR A 285 -4.59 5.08 7.11
CA THR A 285 -5.24 5.57 5.88
C THR A 285 -5.56 7.05 5.97
N ARG A 286 -6.17 7.49 7.08
CA ARG A 286 -6.46 8.91 7.31
C ARG A 286 -5.18 9.75 7.30
N LYS A 287 -4.11 9.28 7.95
CA LYS A 287 -2.83 9.98 7.95
C LYS A 287 -2.25 10.17 6.55
N THR A 288 -2.28 9.14 5.71
CA THR A 288 -1.85 9.25 4.30
C THR A 288 -2.68 10.26 3.54
N GLN A 289 -4.01 10.22 3.69
CA GLN A 289 -4.93 11.14 3.02
C GLN A 289 -4.69 12.60 3.43
N VAL A 290 -4.53 12.88 4.73
CA VAL A 290 -4.30 14.24 5.25
C VAL A 290 -3.01 14.84 4.69
N VAL A 291 -1.93 14.05 4.57
CA VAL A 291 -0.68 14.51 3.95
C VAL A 291 -0.88 14.79 2.45
N MET A 292 -1.59 13.91 1.76
CA MET A 292 -1.89 14.07 0.33
C MET A 292 -2.71 15.34 0.06
N ASP A 293 -3.72 15.62 0.90
CA ASP A 293 -4.55 16.82 0.81
C ASP A 293 -3.72 18.09 1.07
N ALA A 294 -2.78 18.04 2.01
CA ALA A 294 -1.85 19.14 2.26
C ALA A 294 -0.93 19.40 1.05
N VAL A 295 -0.44 18.34 0.39
CA VAL A 295 0.36 18.47 -0.84
C VAL A 295 -0.47 19.11 -1.95
N LYS A 296 -1.71 18.65 -2.16
CA LYS A 296 -2.61 19.25 -3.14
C LYS A 296 -2.86 20.73 -2.83
N THR A 297 -3.09 21.06 -1.56
CA THR A 297 -3.29 22.44 -1.10
C THR A 297 -2.05 23.30 -1.38
N SER A 298 -0.85 22.76 -1.17
CA SER A 298 0.41 23.45 -1.49
C SER A 298 0.49 23.75 -2.99
N ILE A 299 0.18 22.79 -3.86
CA ILE A 299 0.11 23.01 -5.32
C ILE A 299 -0.90 24.12 -5.67
N ASP A 300 -2.11 24.05 -5.11
CA ASP A 300 -3.18 25.00 -5.42
C ASP A 300 -2.87 26.42 -4.95
N LYS A 301 -2.04 26.57 -3.90
CA LYS A 301 -1.56 27.85 -3.36
C LYS A 301 -0.24 28.33 -3.97
N GLY A 302 0.21 27.75 -5.08
CA GLY A 302 1.47 28.18 -5.72
C GLY A 302 2.72 27.76 -4.95
N PHE A 303 2.71 26.53 -4.41
CA PHE A 303 3.85 25.87 -3.76
C PHE A 303 4.23 26.46 -2.39
N GLU A 304 3.27 27.09 -1.71
CA GLU A 304 3.44 27.55 -0.34
C GLU A 304 3.56 26.38 0.65
N SER A 305 4.20 26.63 1.79
CA SER A 305 4.22 25.67 2.90
C SER A 305 2.84 25.55 3.54
N VAL A 306 2.38 24.31 3.70
CA VAL A 306 1.07 23.98 4.28
C VAL A 306 1.28 23.13 5.53
N ASP A 307 0.80 23.63 6.67
CA ASP A 307 0.77 22.87 7.92
C ASP A 307 -0.19 21.68 7.80
N VAL A 308 0.25 20.52 8.30
CA VAL A 308 -0.55 19.31 8.31
C VAL A 308 -1.31 19.26 9.64
N VAL A 309 -2.58 19.66 9.60
CA VAL A 309 -3.44 19.68 10.78
C VAL A 309 -3.89 18.26 11.11
N SER A 310 -3.64 17.80 12.35
CA SER A 310 -4.01 16.47 12.85
C SER A 310 -5.50 16.34 13.18
#